data_AF-A0A920RAS3-F1
#
_entry.id   AF-A0A920RAS3-F1
#
_cell.length_a   1.000
_cell.length_b   1.000
_cell.length_c   1.000
_cell.angle_alpha   90.00
_cell.angle_beta   90.00
_cell.angle_gamma   90.00
#
_symmetry.space_group_name_H-M   'P 1'
#
loop_
_entity.id
_entity.type
_entity.pdbx_description
1 polymer ?
#
loop_
_entity_poly.entity_id
_entity_poly.type
_entity_poly.pdbx_seq_one_letter_code
_entity_poly.pdbx_strand_id
1 'polypeptide(L)'
;MKYYESIVDLVGNTPLVRLNNIVEPGMAQVFAKMENLNPTGSVKDRMAVNMVKRAEAEGLLNPGSTLVESTSGNTGLGLAMVAAASGYR
;
A
#
# COMPACT_ATOMS: atom_id res chain seq x y z
N MET A 1 -14.60 -18.56 -2.84
CA MET A 1 -13.51 -17.59 -3.06
C MET A 1 -13.96 -16.27 -2.46
N LYS A 2 -13.10 -15.52 -1.77
CA LYS A 2 -13.47 -14.22 -1.17
C LYS A 2 -13.36 -13.12 -2.24
N TYR A 3 -14.32 -12.21 -2.31
CA TYR A 3 -14.29 -11.05 -3.20
C TYR A 3 -14.14 -9.76 -2.39
N TYR A 4 -13.73 -8.68 -3.05
CA TYR A 4 -13.48 -7.35 -2.47
C TYR A 4 -14.16 -6.30 -3.35
N GLU A 5 -14.60 -5.19 -2.74
CA GLU A 5 -15.32 -4.12 -3.45
C GLU A 5 -14.36 -3.19 -4.19
N SER A 6 -13.14 -2.99 -3.66
CA SER A 6 -12.11 -2.16 -4.26
C SER A 6 -10.73 -2.81 -4.22
N ILE A 7 -9.88 -2.45 -5.19
CA ILE A 7 -8.45 -2.80 -5.17
C ILE A 7 -7.76 -2.26 -3.90
N VAL A 8 -8.26 -1.15 -3.35
CA VAL A 8 -7.77 -0.56 -2.10
C VAL A 8 -7.95 -1.50 -0.91
N ASP A 9 -8.97 -2.37 -0.94
CA ASP A 9 -9.24 -3.33 0.14
C ASP A 9 -8.23 -4.48 0.18
N LEU A 10 -7.45 -4.66 -0.90
CA LEU A 10 -6.36 -5.62 -0.98
C LEU A 10 -5.04 -5.07 -0.42
N VAL A 11 -4.98 -3.79 -0.06
CA VAL A 11 -3.77 -3.19 0.50
C VAL A 11 -3.54 -3.69 1.94
N GLY A 12 -2.33 -4.18 2.17
CA GLY A 12 -1.89 -4.70 3.45
C GLY A 12 -2.11 -6.19 3.61
N ASN A 13 -2.22 -6.66 4.86
CA ASN A 13 -2.32 -8.08 5.22
C ASN A 13 -1.28 -9.00 4.54
N THR A 14 -0.13 -8.44 4.20
CA THR A 14 0.97 -9.16 3.55
C THR A 14 1.58 -10.21 4.49
N PRO A 15 2.02 -11.36 3.99
CA PRO A 15 2.54 -12.43 4.82
C PRO A 15 3.92 -12.12 5.40
N LEU A 16 4.27 -12.84 6.46
CA LEU A 16 5.64 -13.00 6.93
C LEU A 16 6.22 -14.29 6.36
N VAL A 17 7.45 -14.23 5.86
CA VAL A 17 8.21 -15.41 5.39
C VAL A 17 9.43 -15.58 6.27
N ARG A 18 9.59 -16.77 6.86
CA ARG A 18 10.78 -17.10 7.66
C ARG A 18 12.01 -17.25 6.76
N LEU A 19 13.12 -16.64 7.14
CA LEU A 19 14.41 -16.81 6.46
C LEU A 19 15.14 -18.02 7.04
N ASN A 20 15.22 -19.12 6.28
CA ASN A 20 15.78 -20.39 6.77
C ASN A 20 17.28 -20.55 6.49
N ASN A 21 17.77 -20.06 5.35
CA ASN A 21 19.12 -20.38 4.87
C ASN A 21 20.17 -19.29 5.16
N ILE A 22 19.76 -18.15 5.71
CA ILE A 22 20.64 -17.01 6.03
C ILE A 22 20.84 -16.88 7.55
N VAL A 23 20.03 -17.61 8.35
CA VAL A 23 20.06 -17.58 9.81
C VAL A 23 20.78 -18.81 10.31
N GLU A 24 21.91 -18.62 11.00
CA GLU A 24 22.76 -19.70 11.52
C GLU A 24 22.32 -20.18 12.92
N PRO A 25 22.77 -21.38 13.36
CA PRO A 25 22.51 -21.85 14.72
C PRO A 25 22.97 -20.85 15.79
N GLY A 26 22.10 -20.60 16.78
CA GLY A 26 22.36 -19.62 17.85
C GLY A 26 21.88 -18.19 17.55
N MET A 27 21.46 -17.91 16.30
CA MET A 27 20.84 -16.64 15.94
C MET A 27 19.34 -16.58 16.27
N ALA A 28 18.78 -15.37 16.29
CA ALA A 28 17.34 -15.14 16.44
C ALA A 28 16.56 -15.59 15.20
N GLN A 29 15.25 -15.83 15.36
CA GLN A 29 14.36 -16.05 14.22
C GLN A 29 14.17 -14.76 13.43
N VAL A 30 14.46 -14.80 12.13
CA VAL A 30 14.29 -13.65 11.22
C VAL A 30 13.17 -13.92 10.22
N PHE A 31 12.30 -12.92 10.04
CA PHE A 31 11.18 -12.96 9.11
C PHE A 31 11.22 -11.76 8.15
N ALA A 32 10.90 -11.99 6.88
CA ALA A 32 10.69 -10.95 5.89
C ALA A 32 9.19 -10.62 5.79
N LYS A 33 8.83 -9.33 5.87
CA LYS A 33 7.47 -8.84 5.62
C LYS A 33 7.31 -8.54 4.14
N MET A 34 6.44 -9.30 3.46
CA MET A 34 6.36 -9.32 1.99
C MET A 34 5.52 -8.15 1.43
N GLU A 35 5.96 -6.92 1.63
CA GLU A 35 5.26 -5.71 1.17
C GLU A 35 5.21 -5.55 -0.36
N ASN A 36 6.00 -6.32 -1.10
CA ASN A 36 5.92 -6.40 -2.55
C ASN A 36 4.63 -7.10 -3.04
N LEU A 37 3.84 -7.69 -2.13
CA LEU A 37 2.56 -8.33 -2.46
C LEU A 37 1.35 -7.41 -2.30
N ASN A 38 1.57 -6.12 -2.02
CA ASN A 38 0.50 -5.13 -2.19
C ASN A 38 0.19 -4.95 -3.69
N PRO A 39 -1.01 -4.45 -4.06
CA PRO A 39 -1.47 -4.36 -5.44
C PRO A 39 -0.51 -3.70 -6.45
N THR A 40 0.21 -2.64 -6.07
CA THR A 40 1.17 -1.96 -6.96
C THR A 40 2.60 -2.49 -6.82
N GLY A 41 2.80 -3.51 -5.98
CA GLY A 41 4.09 -4.15 -5.78
C GLY A 41 4.97 -3.51 -4.72
N SER A 42 4.44 -2.65 -3.84
CA SER A 42 5.26 -2.02 -2.80
C SER A 42 4.51 -1.62 -1.52
N VAL A 43 5.28 -1.36 -0.46
CA VAL A 43 4.79 -0.83 0.82
C VAL A 43 4.07 0.53 0.70
N LYS A 44 4.32 1.29 -0.39
CA LYS A 44 3.79 2.65 -0.53
C LYS A 44 2.27 2.69 -0.72
N ASP A 45 1.65 1.58 -1.12
CA ASP A 45 0.18 1.47 -1.19
C ASP A 45 -0.48 1.79 0.16
N ARG A 46 0.11 1.32 1.27
CA ARG A 46 -0.41 1.58 2.62
C ARG A 46 -0.46 3.08 2.92
N MET A 47 0.63 3.77 2.60
CA MET A 47 0.75 5.20 2.83
C MET A 47 -0.21 5.97 1.93
N ALA A 48 -0.26 5.66 0.63
CA ALA A 48 -1.14 6.32 -0.31
C ALA A 48 -2.63 6.21 0.11
N VAL A 49 -3.08 4.99 0.44
CA VAL A 49 -4.45 4.77 0.94
C VAL A 49 -4.70 5.56 2.22
N ASN A 50 -3.78 5.54 3.18
CA ASN A 50 -3.98 6.20 4.46
C ASN A 50 -3.98 7.73 4.34
N MET A 51 -3.11 8.31 3.50
CA MET A 51 -3.07 9.76 3.26
C MET A 51 -4.38 10.25 2.65
N VAL A 52 -4.89 9.57 1.60
CA VAL A 52 -6.15 9.95 0.95
C VAL A 52 -7.33 9.81 1.91
N LYS A 53 -7.47 8.65 2.58
CA LYS A 53 -8.55 8.43 3.56
C LYS A 53 -8.54 9.46 4.69
N ARG A 54 -7.35 9.85 5.16
CA ARG A 54 -7.20 10.87 6.19
C ARG A 54 -7.59 12.25 5.67
N ALA A 55 -7.14 12.62 4.47
CA ALA A 55 -7.49 13.90 3.86
C ALA A 55 -9.00 14.02 3.60
N GLU A 56 -9.66 12.94 3.19
CA GLU A 56 -11.12 12.86 3.08
C GLU A 56 -11.80 13.07 4.44
N ALA A 57 -11.35 12.35 5.47
CA ALA A 57 -11.92 12.44 6.83
C ALA A 57 -11.73 13.83 7.47
N GLU A 58 -10.64 14.52 7.16
CA GLU A 58 -10.35 15.88 7.61
C GLU A 58 -11.01 16.97 6.74
N GLY A 59 -11.71 16.58 5.66
CA GLY A 59 -12.35 17.52 4.72
C GLY A 59 -11.37 18.32 3.87
N LEU A 60 -10.10 17.88 3.79
CA LEU A 60 -9.06 18.49 2.98
C LEU A 60 -9.14 18.07 1.51
N LEU A 61 -9.80 16.96 1.23
CA LEU A 61 -9.98 16.42 -0.11
C LEU A 61 -11.46 16.38 -0.49
N ASN A 62 -11.81 17.13 -1.54
CA ASN A 62 -13.18 17.14 -2.08
C ASN A 62 -13.32 16.10 -3.21
N PRO A 63 -14.53 15.54 -3.44
CA PRO A 63 -14.77 14.64 -4.55
C PRO A 63 -14.29 15.23 -5.89
N GLY A 64 -13.58 14.44 -6.69
CA GLY A 64 -13.05 14.86 -7.99
C GLY A 64 -11.83 15.78 -7.95
N SER A 65 -11.22 15.99 -6.78
CA SER A 65 -9.96 16.73 -6.64
C SER A 65 -8.81 16.08 -7.43
N THR A 66 -7.78 16.88 -7.71
CA THR A 66 -6.52 16.40 -8.29
C THR A 66 -5.51 16.13 -7.20
N LEU A 67 -4.89 14.94 -7.22
CA LEU A 67 -3.77 14.60 -6.35
C LEU A 67 -2.45 14.99 -7.02
N VAL A 68 -1.62 15.76 -6.32
CA VAL A 68 -0.31 16.19 -6.81
C VAL A 68 0.77 15.78 -5.81
N GLU A 69 1.74 15.00 -6.25
CA GLU A 69 2.86 14.51 -5.43
C GLU A 69 4.15 14.50 -6.25
N SER A 70 5.25 14.98 -5.66
CA SER A 70 6.57 14.94 -6.31
C SER A 70 7.25 13.60 -6.03
N THR A 71 7.16 12.67 -6.97
CA THR A 71 7.71 11.32 -6.82
C THR A 71 8.18 10.77 -8.15
N SER A 72 9.32 10.08 -8.15
CA SER A 72 9.84 9.33 -9.30
C SER A 72 9.47 7.84 -9.27
N GLY A 73 8.78 7.36 -8.23
CA GLY A 73 8.56 5.94 -8.02
C GLY A 73 7.26 5.56 -7.31
N ASN A 74 7.32 4.49 -6.52
CA ASN A 74 6.17 3.73 -6.00
C ASN A 74 5.09 4.55 -5.27
N THR A 75 5.40 5.69 -4.68
CA THR A 75 4.37 6.58 -4.12
C THR A 75 3.39 7.04 -5.20
N GLY A 76 3.89 7.33 -6.40
CA GLY A 76 3.06 7.73 -7.54
C GLY A 76 2.17 6.59 -8.02
N LEU A 77 2.68 5.36 -8.03
CA LEU A 77 1.87 4.17 -8.36
C LEU A 77 0.75 3.95 -7.33
N GLY A 78 1.07 4.02 -6.04
CA GLY A 78 0.08 3.88 -4.97
C GLY A 78 -1.00 4.97 -5.03
N LEU A 79 -0.61 6.24 -5.21
CA LEU A 79 -1.55 7.35 -5.34
C LEU A 79 -2.38 7.26 -6.63
N ALA A 80 -1.78 6.88 -7.76
CA ALA A 80 -2.50 6.69 -9.01
C ALA A 80 -3.55 5.57 -8.90
N MET A 81 -3.22 4.45 -8.22
CA MET A 81 -4.18 3.39 -7.93
C MET A 81 -5.34 3.89 -7.07
N VAL A 82 -5.06 4.62 -5.98
CA VAL A 82 -6.10 5.17 -5.11
C VAL A 82 -6.97 6.19 -5.85
N ALA A 83 -6.36 7.05 -6.67
CA ALA A 83 -7.07 8.04 -7.47
C ALA A 83 -8.03 7.37 -8.46
N ALA A 84 -7.55 6.37 -9.21
CA ALA A 84 -8.36 5.60 -10.15
C ALA A 84 -9.52 4.86 -9.46
N ALA A 85 -9.29 4.33 -8.25
CA ALA A 85 -10.32 3.62 -7.49
C ALA A 85 -11.35 4.54 -6.82
N SER A 86 -11.02 5.81 -6.58
CA SER A 86 -11.82 6.74 -5.76
C SER A 86 -12.34 7.95 -6.53
N GLY A 87 -12.07 8.03 -7.84
CA GLY A 87 -12.58 9.12 -8.70
C GLY A 87 -11.81 10.43 -8.60
N TYR A 88 -10.52 10.37 -8.25
CA TYR A 88 -9.62 11.53 -8.29
C TYR A 88 -8.83 11.59 -9.60
N ARG A 89 -8.29 12.78 -9.90
CA ARG A 89 -7.34 12.97 -11.01
C ARG A 89 -5.90 12.88 -10.51
#